data_AF-A0A496RNV8-F1
#
_entry.id   AF-A0A496RNV8-F1
#
_cell.length_a   1.000
_cell.length_b   1.000
_cell.length_c   1.000
_cell.angle_alpha   90.00
_cell.angle_beta   90.00
_cell.angle_gamma   90.00
#
_symmetry.space_group_name_H-M   'P 1'
#
loop_
_entity.id
_entity.type
_entity.pdbx_description
1 polymer ?
#
loop_
_entity_poly.entity_id
_entity_poly.type
_entity_poly.pdbx_seq_one_letter_code
_entity_poly.pdbx_strand_id
1 'polypeptide(L)'
;MLNKKDNQDGKKKFSEQDIQQKLYGNVKRKRKTDKNISNIDDRYFIPKKKVGKSVLDVKRKLYGNFFSEQQEEKKKISEQNFSKDFSSQKKEKLAEPEKPVETEKIVEQAVNKQKQEVQLEHSLLNKEIARSEKLLEENRVLQDKIFEVEKKVISIEQQNKKLEHKMLQQQKTSQLKENILNLIYDKISAKPIIAFLLVIIFILFAALLNPRETPSSSVSDKNLPVESKVVVKASNVKQLQPRIKTTVPAKPVQVRKKVVKQKILPVKLEKKEVKKVQMPELNLYTIQVGEYAAEEAAMRFVRELKNQGFKVIINTIDVRGRPYFKISVGLFKSVDAAKKVQKKLELKTGIYDSFIKRKK
;
A
#
# COMPACT_ATOMS: atom_id res chain seq x y z
N MET A 1 44.68 52.56 37.13
CA MET A 1 43.85 51.59 37.88
C MET A 1 42.55 51.36 37.10
N LEU A 2 42.46 50.25 36.35
CA LEU A 2 41.29 49.89 35.54
C LEU A 2 40.82 48.50 35.99
N ASN A 3 39.65 48.45 36.62
CA ASN A 3 39.04 47.23 37.15
C ASN A 3 38.50 46.36 36.01
N LYS A 4 39.07 45.17 35.86
CA LYS A 4 38.48 44.07 35.08
C LYS A 4 37.27 43.53 35.87
N LYS A 5 36.09 43.61 35.30
CA LYS A 5 34.91 42.85 35.74
C LYS A 5 34.82 41.59 34.89
N ASP A 6 34.99 40.45 35.56
CA ASP A 6 34.84 39.13 34.99
C ASP A 6 33.38 38.87 34.63
N ASN A 7 33.13 38.60 33.35
CA ASN A 7 31.84 38.22 32.80
C ASN A 7 31.77 36.68 32.82
N GLN A 8 31.25 36.09 33.90
CA GLN A 8 30.92 34.67 33.94
C GLN A 8 29.53 34.44 33.31
N ASP A 9 29.52 34.15 32.02
CA ASP A 9 28.34 33.64 31.32
C ASP A 9 28.03 32.20 31.75
N GLY A 10 27.23 32.09 32.80
CA GLY A 10 26.64 30.83 33.26
C GLY A 10 25.68 30.25 32.22
N LYS A 11 26.17 29.34 31.37
CA LYS A 11 25.32 28.44 30.58
C LYS A 11 24.52 27.52 31.52
N LYS A 12 23.32 27.95 31.92
CA LYS A 12 22.31 27.07 32.52
C LYS A 12 21.92 26.00 31.50
N LYS A 13 22.37 24.76 31.72
CA LYS A 13 21.87 23.57 31.04
C LYS A 13 20.42 23.37 31.48
N PHE A 14 19.47 23.68 30.61
CA PHE A 14 18.09 23.26 30.80
C PHE A 14 18.03 21.74 30.71
N SER A 15 17.46 21.10 31.72
CA SER A 15 17.23 19.66 31.70
C SER A 15 16.17 19.34 30.64
N GLU A 16 16.23 18.16 30.02
CA GLU A 16 15.19 17.73 29.06
C GLU A 16 13.78 17.73 29.69
N GLN A 17 13.68 17.62 31.02
CA GLN A 17 12.41 17.71 31.75
C GLN A 17 11.82 19.13 31.73
N ASP A 18 12.65 20.19 31.75
CA ASP A 18 12.20 21.58 31.67
C ASP A 18 11.64 21.93 30.28
N ILE A 19 12.19 21.30 29.24
CA ILE A 19 11.71 21.46 27.86
C ILE A 19 10.37 20.75 27.66
N GLN A 20 10.16 19.58 28.29
CA GLN A 20 8.89 18.88 28.23
C GLN A 20 7.77 19.60 29.02
N GLN A 21 8.06 20.20 30.17
CA GLN A 21 7.04 20.97 30.90
C GLN A 21 6.60 22.24 30.15
N LYS A 22 7.49 22.89 29.38
CA LYS A 22 7.12 24.05 28.55
C LYS A 22 6.27 23.69 27.33
N LEU A 23 6.41 22.49 26.77
CA LEU A 23 5.61 22.06 25.61
C LEU A 23 4.21 21.55 25.99
N TYR A 24 4.03 21.06 27.22
CA TYR A 24 2.77 20.48 27.69
C TYR A 24 2.09 21.29 28.82
N GLY A 25 2.59 22.49 29.12
CA GLY A 25 2.02 23.40 30.11
C GLY A 25 0.59 23.83 29.75
N ASN A 26 -0.35 23.45 30.61
CA ASN A 26 -1.79 23.69 30.54
C ASN A 26 -2.18 25.11 30.08
N VAL A 27 -2.53 25.24 28.80
CA VAL A 27 -3.21 26.44 28.29
C VAL A 27 -4.69 26.36 28.67
N LYS A 28 -5.05 26.82 29.88
CA LYS A 28 -6.45 27.14 30.23
C LYS A 28 -6.86 28.40 29.46
N ARG A 29 -7.26 28.26 28.19
CA ARG A 29 -7.94 29.34 27.46
C ARG A 29 -9.39 29.42 27.94
N LYS A 30 -9.72 30.49 28.68
CA LYS A 30 -11.11 30.93 28.86
C LYS A 30 -11.68 31.26 27.48
N ARG A 31 -12.60 30.45 26.97
CA ARG A 31 -13.36 30.75 25.74
C ARG A 31 -14.39 31.83 26.09
N LYS A 32 -14.20 33.04 25.55
CA LYS A 32 -15.30 33.97 25.33
C LYS A 32 -16.15 33.40 24.19
N THR A 33 -17.45 33.31 24.43
CA THR A 33 -18.44 32.81 23.48
C THR A 33 -18.82 33.93 22.52
N ASP A 34 -18.27 33.91 21.31
CA ASP A 34 -18.83 34.68 20.21
C ASP A 34 -19.96 33.85 19.58
N LYS A 35 -21.18 34.27 19.85
CA LYS A 35 -22.40 33.84 19.15
C LYS A 35 -22.39 34.53 17.79
N ASN A 36 -22.03 33.81 16.72
CA ASN A 36 -22.58 33.99 15.36
C ASN A 36 -21.74 33.23 14.33
N ILE A 37 -21.92 31.91 14.26
CA ILE A 37 -21.74 31.16 13.00
C ILE A 37 -22.81 30.07 12.98
N SER A 38 -23.88 30.31 12.24
CA SER A 38 -24.91 29.35 11.90
C SER A 38 -24.43 28.43 10.76
N ASN A 39 -24.75 27.14 10.91
CA ASN A 39 -24.83 26.11 9.87
C ASN A 39 -23.53 25.55 9.27
N ILE A 40 -22.86 24.66 10.00
CA ILE A 40 -22.21 23.47 9.42
C ILE A 40 -22.56 22.27 10.31
N ASP A 41 -23.26 21.28 9.73
CA ASP A 41 -23.68 20.03 10.35
C ASP A 41 -22.47 19.15 10.71
N ASP A 42 -21.87 19.36 11.87
CA ASP A 42 -20.90 18.46 12.48
C ASP A 42 -21.61 17.35 13.27
N ARG A 43 -22.01 16.28 12.58
CA ARG A 43 -22.40 15.00 13.20
C ARG A 43 -21.53 13.84 12.72
N TYR A 44 -20.24 13.90 13.08
CA TYR A 44 -19.39 12.71 13.18
C TYR A 44 -18.80 12.63 14.59
N PHE A 45 -19.55 11.97 15.49
CA PHE A 45 -19.12 11.68 16.86
C PHE A 45 -18.23 10.42 16.83
N ILE A 46 -16.92 10.60 16.88
CA ILE A 46 -15.96 9.49 17.08
C ILE A 46 -15.69 9.37 18.59
N PRO A 47 -16.19 8.31 19.28
CA PRO A 47 -15.92 8.14 20.70
C PRO A 47 -14.46 7.73 20.93
N LYS A 48 -13.71 8.53 21.69
CA LYS A 48 -12.39 8.13 22.21
C LYS A 48 -12.57 7.07 23.30
N LYS A 49 -12.12 5.83 23.10
CA LYS A 49 -11.96 4.86 24.20
C LYS A 49 -10.69 4.02 24.13
N LYS A 50 -9.96 4.12 25.25
CA LYS A 50 -9.11 3.16 25.98
C LYS A 50 -8.35 2.12 25.14
N VAL A 51 -7.09 2.43 24.87
CA VAL A 51 -6.05 1.49 24.44
C VAL A 51 -5.67 0.61 25.63
N GLY A 52 -5.76 -0.71 25.50
CA GLY A 52 -5.33 -1.61 26.56
C GLY A 52 -5.67 -3.09 26.37
N LYS A 53 -5.27 -3.71 25.26
CA LYS A 53 -4.96 -5.16 25.23
C LYS A 53 -3.75 -5.36 24.32
N SER A 54 -2.74 -6.09 24.81
CA SER A 54 -1.48 -6.28 24.11
C SER A 54 -1.70 -7.09 22.82
N VAL A 55 -1.00 -6.71 21.74
CA VAL A 55 -1.06 -7.40 20.43
C VAL A 55 -0.62 -8.87 20.54
N LEU A 56 0.12 -9.22 21.59
CA LEU A 56 0.57 -10.58 21.90
C LEU A 56 -0.58 -11.52 22.34
N ASP A 57 -1.57 -11.01 23.09
CA ASP A 57 -2.70 -11.82 23.56
C ASP A 57 -3.65 -12.22 22.42
N VAL A 58 -3.77 -11.35 21.40
CA VAL A 58 -4.60 -11.63 20.22
C VAL A 58 -3.94 -12.66 19.32
N LYS A 59 -2.61 -12.61 19.15
CA LYS A 59 -1.86 -13.63 18.37
C LYS A 59 -1.94 -15.01 19.01
N ARG A 60 -1.81 -15.14 20.34
CA ARG A 60 -1.84 -16.45 21.02
C ARG A 60 -3.19 -17.17 20.86
N LYS A 61 -4.31 -16.43 20.82
CA LYS A 61 -5.65 -17.00 20.58
C LYS A 61 -5.92 -17.40 19.12
N LEU A 62 -5.28 -16.72 18.16
CA LEU A 62 -5.52 -17.00 16.73
C LEU A 62 -4.77 -18.24 16.25
N TYR A 63 -3.53 -18.46 16.68
CA TYR A 63 -2.74 -19.61 16.23
C TYR A 63 -3.08 -20.91 16.96
N GLY A 64 -3.58 -20.85 18.21
CA GLY A 64 -3.99 -22.04 18.96
C GLY A 64 -5.16 -22.81 18.32
N ASN A 65 -6.14 -22.10 17.74
CA ASN A 65 -7.35 -22.73 17.20
C ASN A 65 -7.16 -23.34 15.80
N PHE A 66 -6.19 -22.87 15.02
CA PHE A 66 -5.95 -23.39 13.66
C PHE A 66 -5.25 -24.75 13.68
N PHE A 67 -4.42 -25.00 14.70
CA PHE A 67 -3.68 -26.25 14.82
C PHE A 67 -4.55 -27.42 15.33
N SER A 68 -5.58 -27.13 16.13
CA SER A 68 -6.52 -28.14 16.61
C SER A 68 -7.45 -28.66 15.51
N GLU A 69 -7.87 -27.79 14.59
CA GLU A 69 -8.82 -28.13 13.52
C GLU A 69 -8.20 -29.09 12.47
N GLN A 70 -6.92 -28.89 12.14
CA GLN A 70 -6.16 -29.76 11.23
C GLN A 70 -5.90 -31.16 11.79
N GLN A 71 -5.75 -31.31 13.11
CA GLN A 71 -5.54 -32.62 13.73
C GLN A 71 -6.84 -33.42 13.82
N GLU A 72 -7.98 -32.76 14.04
CA GLU A 72 -9.28 -33.41 14.11
C GLU A 72 -9.74 -33.94 12.75
N GLU A 73 -9.38 -33.26 11.65
CA GLU A 73 -9.70 -33.67 10.29
C GLU A 73 -8.88 -34.90 9.84
N LYS A 74 -7.60 -34.97 10.21
CA LYS A 74 -6.76 -36.16 9.96
C LYS A 74 -7.26 -37.40 10.68
N LYS A 75 -7.78 -37.24 11.91
CA LYS A 75 -8.30 -38.35 12.72
C LYS A 75 -9.58 -38.97 12.12
N LYS A 76 -10.47 -38.13 11.56
CA LYS A 76 -11.69 -38.59 10.89
C LYS A 76 -11.42 -39.40 9.62
N ILE A 77 -10.38 -39.02 8.85
CA ILE A 77 -10.00 -39.74 7.63
C ILE A 77 -9.39 -41.10 7.96
N SER A 78 -8.60 -41.22 9.04
CA SER A 78 -8.06 -42.53 9.45
C SER A 78 -9.14 -43.50 9.96
N GLU A 79 -10.19 -43.00 10.61
CA GLU A 79 -11.27 -43.84 11.14
C GLU A 79 -12.24 -44.34 10.05
N GLN A 80 -12.48 -43.55 8.99
CA GLN A 80 -13.35 -43.96 7.89
C GLN A 80 -12.78 -45.07 7.00
N ASN A 81 -11.45 -45.15 6.89
CA ASN A 81 -10.80 -46.14 6.03
C ASN A 81 -10.61 -47.51 6.72
N PHE A 82 -10.70 -47.58 8.05
CA PHE A 82 -10.53 -48.84 8.78
C PHE A 82 -11.81 -49.68 8.87
N SER A 83 -12.98 -49.09 8.61
CA SER A 83 -14.28 -49.75 8.84
C SER A 83 -14.87 -50.49 7.62
N LYS A 84 -14.26 -50.44 6.43
CA LYS A 84 -14.91 -50.95 5.21
C LYS A 84 -14.50 -52.35 4.74
N ASP A 85 -13.39 -52.91 5.22
CA ASP A 85 -12.80 -54.09 4.55
C ASP A 85 -12.98 -55.45 5.26
N PHE A 86 -13.65 -55.52 6.42
CA PHE A 86 -13.65 -56.77 7.23
C PHE A 86 -14.98 -57.53 7.38
N SER A 87 -16.10 -57.12 6.77
CA SER A 87 -17.41 -57.75 7.09
C SER A 87 -17.99 -58.74 6.08
N SER A 88 -17.24 -59.21 5.09
CA SER A 88 -17.83 -60.10 4.05
C SER A 88 -16.92 -61.22 3.58
N GLN A 89 -16.45 -62.07 4.49
CA GLN A 89 -16.02 -63.43 4.14
C GLN A 89 -17.10 -64.44 4.51
N LYS A 90 -17.86 -64.76 3.48
CA LYS A 90 -18.92 -65.77 3.39
C LYS A 90 -18.28 -67.15 3.60
N LYS A 91 -18.74 -67.88 4.62
CA LYS A 91 -18.40 -69.28 4.88
C LYS A 91 -18.86 -70.15 3.72
N GLU A 92 -17.95 -70.56 2.85
CA GLU A 92 -18.19 -71.57 1.83
C GLU A 92 -17.54 -72.89 2.28
N LYS A 93 -18.31 -73.98 2.14
CA LYS A 93 -18.05 -75.28 2.76
C LYS A 93 -16.82 -75.97 2.14
N LEU A 94 -16.06 -76.56 3.05
CA LEU A 94 -14.86 -77.38 2.88
C LEU A 94 -15.15 -78.62 2.03
N ALA A 95 -14.45 -78.75 0.90
CA ALA A 95 -14.27 -79.99 0.15
C ALA A 95 -12.77 -80.34 0.18
N GLU A 96 -12.46 -81.61 0.49
CA GLU A 96 -11.11 -82.16 0.58
C GLU A 96 -10.32 -82.00 -0.74
N PRO A 97 -9.11 -81.41 -0.72
CA PRO A 97 -8.28 -81.30 -1.91
C PRO A 97 -7.33 -82.50 -2.05
N GLU A 98 -7.40 -83.14 -3.22
CA GLU A 98 -6.41 -84.09 -3.71
C GLU A 98 -5.10 -83.38 -4.14
N LYS A 99 -3.98 -83.84 -3.56
CA LYS A 99 -2.55 -83.68 -3.97
C LYS A 99 -1.95 -82.25 -4.12
N PRO A 100 -1.01 -81.83 -3.25
CA PRO A 100 -0.65 -80.41 -3.03
C PRO A 100 0.65 -79.85 -3.68
N VAL A 101 1.32 -80.54 -4.61
CA VAL A 101 2.76 -80.25 -4.87
C VAL A 101 3.04 -79.17 -5.93
N GLU A 102 2.11 -78.87 -6.87
CA GLU A 102 2.34 -77.82 -7.89
C GLU A 102 1.82 -76.43 -7.50
N THR A 103 0.92 -76.35 -6.52
CA THR A 103 0.29 -75.08 -6.11
C THR A 103 1.23 -74.14 -5.34
N GLU A 104 2.21 -74.67 -4.61
CA GLU A 104 3.12 -73.84 -3.80
C GLU A 104 4.02 -72.93 -4.64
N LYS A 105 4.54 -73.42 -5.78
CA LYS A 105 5.41 -72.62 -6.67
C LYS A 105 4.64 -71.46 -7.32
N ILE A 106 3.37 -71.68 -7.67
CA ILE A 106 2.52 -70.64 -8.27
C ILE A 106 2.22 -69.55 -7.23
N VAL A 107 1.94 -69.94 -5.98
CA VAL A 107 1.72 -69.00 -4.88
C VAL A 107 2.97 -68.19 -4.57
N GLU A 108 4.15 -68.82 -4.52
CA GLU A 108 5.41 -68.13 -4.26
C GLU A 108 5.76 -67.12 -5.37
N GLN A 109 5.55 -67.50 -6.64
CA GLN A 109 5.75 -66.58 -7.77
C GLN A 109 4.78 -65.40 -7.72
N ALA A 110 3.52 -65.62 -7.36
CA ALA A 110 2.52 -64.56 -7.21
C ALA A 110 2.88 -63.58 -6.07
N VAL A 111 3.31 -64.10 -4.92
CA VAL A 111 3.75 -63.28 -3.77
C VAL A 111 4.96 -62.43 -4.13
N ASN A 112 5.94 -63.00 -4.84
CA ASN A 112 7.13 -62.27 -5.27
C ASN A 112 6.79 -61.17 -6.28
N LYS A 113 5.87 -61.43 -7.23
CA LYS A 113 5.38 -60.41 -8.17
C LYS A 113 4.67 -59.27 -7.43
N GLN A 114 3.79 -59.59 -6.49
CA GLN A 114 3.09 -58.59 -5.68
C GLN A 114 4.07 -57.74 -4.86
N LYS A 115 5.10 -58.36 -4.27
CA LYS A 115 6.15 -57.64 -3.54
C LYS A 115 6.93 -56.66 -4.43
N GLN A 116 7.20 -57.03 -5.68
CA GLN A 116 7.85 -56.14 -6.65
C GLN A 116 6.94 -54.97 -7.05
N GLU A 117 5.63 -55.22 -7.26
CA GLU A 117 4.65 -54.17 -7.56
C GLU A 117 4.56 -53.16 -6.42
N VAL A 118 4.45 -53.62 -5.16
CA VAL A 118 4.43 -52.75 -3.97
C VAL A 118 5.73 -51.94 -3.84
N GLN A 119 6.89 -52.53 -4.12
CA GLN A 119 8.17 -51.80 -4.11
C GLN A 119 8.23 -50.71 -5.18
N LEU A 120 7.68 -50.98 -6.37
CA LEU A 120 7.61 -50.00 -7.46
C LEU A 120 6.67 -48.85 -7.11
N GLU A 121 5.49 -49.13 -6.54
CA GLU A 121 4.54 -48.11 -6.10
C GLU A 121 5.14 -47.20 -5.02
N HIS A 122 5.81 -47.77 -4.02
CA HIS A 122 6.51 -46.99 -3.00
C HIS A 122 7.61 -46.08 -3.60
N SER A 123 8.35 -46.57 -4.61
CA SER A 123 9.37 -45.77 -5.31
C SER A 123 8.75 -44.58 -6.06
N LEU A 124 7.64 -44.81 -6.77
CA LEU A 124 6.91 -43.76 -7.47
C LEU A 124 6.34 -42.72 -6.50
N LEU A 125 5.74 -43.16 -5.40
CA LEU A 125 5.20 -42.28 -4.36
C LEU A 125 6.30 -41.38 -3.76
N ASN A 126 7.46 -41.95 -3.42
CA ASN A 126 8.59 -41.17 -2.90
C ASN A 126 9.10 -40.13 -3.91
N LYS A 127 9.08 -40.45 -5.20
CA LYS A 127 9.45 -39.51 -6.28
C LYS A 127 8.43 -38.38 -6.41
N GLU A 128 7.14 -38.65 -6.23
CA GLU A 128 6.10 -37.62 -6.23
C GLU A 128 6.19 -36.71 -4.99
N ILE A 129 6.46 -37.28 -3.82
CA ILE A 129 6.69 -36.52 -2.58
C ILE A 129 7.86 -35.55 -2.79
N ALA A 130 9.02 -36.03 -3.28
CA ALA A 130 10.18 -35.18 -3.55
C ALA A 130 9.90 -34.05 -4.56
N ARG A 131 9.08 -34.32 -5.59
CA ARG A 131 8.64 -33.27 -6.53
C ARG A 131 7.75 -32.23 -5.85
N SER A 132 6.83 -32.67 -5.00
CA SER A 132 5.93 -31.77 -4.28
C SER A 132 6.67 -30.87 -3.28
N GLU A 133 7.68 -31.41 -2.58
CA GLU A 133 8.53 -30.65 -1.66
C GLU A 133 9.35 -29.59 -2.41
N LYS A 134 9.91 -29.94 -3.58
CA LYS A 134 10.61 -28.99 -4.44
C LYS A 134 9.71 -27.83 -4.88
N LEU A 135 8.47 -28.13 -5.32
CA LEU A 135 7.49 -27.11 -5.70
C LEU A 135 7.06 -26.24 -4.51
N LEU A 136 6.97 -26.82 -3.31
CA LEU A 136 6.67 -26.07 -2.09
C LEU A 136 7.79 -25.07 -1.76
N GLU A 137 9.04 -25.49 -1.90
CA GLU A 137 10.20 -24.63 -1.66
C GLU A 137 10.32 -23.52 -2.71
N GLU A 138 10.09 -23.82 -3.99
CA GLU A 138 10.01 -22.79 -5.05
C GLU A 138 8.91 -21.75 -4.75
N ASN A 139 7.75 -22.19 -4.25
CA ASN A 139 6.68 -21.29 -3.84
C ASN A 139 7.07 -20.42 -2.64
N ARG A 140 7.83 -20.93 -1.67
CA ARG A 140 8.36 -20.13 -0.55
C ARG A 140 9.30 -19.03 -1.04
N VAL A 141 10.23 -19.36 -1.91
CA VAL A 141 11.16 -18.38 -2.51
C VAL A 141 10.40 -17.29 -3.29
N LEU A 142 9.32 -17.65 -3.99
CA LEU A 142 8.46 -16.68 -4.68
C LEU A 142 7.73 -15.75 -3.70
N GLN A 143 7.22 -16.28 -2.58
CA GLN A 143 6.57 -15.47 -1.54
C GLN A 143 7.53 -14.45 -0.93
N ASP A 144 8.78 -14.84 -0.66
CA ASP A 144 9.80 -13.92 -0.15
C ASP A 144 10.14 -12.80 -1.15
N LYS A 145 10.22 -13.13 -2.44
CA LYS A 145 10.41 -12.14 -3.52
C LYS A 145 9.22 -11.18 -3.61
N ILE A 146 7.99 -11.68 -3.51
CA ILE A 146 6.78 -10.84 -3.49
C ILE A 146 6.84 -9.86 -2.31
N PHE A 147 7.19 -10.35 -1.12
CA PHE A 147 7.31 -9.52 0.08
C PHE A 147 8.41 -8.44 -0.05
N GLU A 148 9.53 -8.76 -0.69
CA GLU A 148 10.58 -7.76 -0.96
C GLU A 148 10.11 -6.67 -1.93
N VAL A 149 9.36 -7.04 -2.98
CA VAL A 149 8.76 -6.08 -3.91
C VAL A 149 7.73 -5.18 -3.20
N GLU A 150 6.88 -5.75 -2.35
CA GLU A 150 5.91 -4.97 -1.56
C GLU A 150 6.59 -3.95 -0.66
N LYS A 151 7.69 -4.32 0.01
CA LYS A 151 8.50 -3.37 0.80
C LYS A 151 9.03 -2.21 -0.05
N LYS A 152 9.52 -2.50 -1.27
CA LYS A 152 10.01 -1.46 -2.19
C LYS A 152 8.89 -0.53 -2.64
N VAL A 153 7.71 -1.06 -2.94
CA VAL A 153 6.53 -0.27 -3.31
C VAL A 153 6.12 0.68 -2.19
N ILE A 154 6.05 0.19 -0.94
CA ILE A 154 5.72 1.03 0.23
C ILE A 154 6.75 2.15 0.42
N SER A 155 8.04 1.85 0.25
CA SER A 155 9.11 2.85 0.35
C SER A 155 8.97 3.94 -0.72
N ILE A 156 8.69 3.56 -1.98
CA ILE A 156 8.45 4.51 -3.09
C ILE A 156 7.23 5.38 -2.80
N GLU A 157 6.14 4.80 -2.29
CA GLU A 157 4.92 5.56 -1.96
C GLU A 157 5.21 6.62 -0.87
N GLN A 158 5.99 6.27 0.14
CA GLN A 158 6.41 7.21 1.19
C GLN A 158 7.29 8.35 0.62
N GLN A 159 8.19 8.04 -0.31
CA GLN A 159 9.01 9.06 -0.99
C GLN A 159 8.15 10.00 -1.82
N ASN A 160 7.15 9.49 -2.54
CA ASN A 160 6.22 10.29 -3.33
C ASN A 160 5.39 11.23 -2.44
N LYS A 161 4.86 10.74 -1.31
CA LYS A 161 4.16 11.59 -0.32
C LYS A 161 5.04 12.72 0.22
N LYS A 162 6.32 12.43 0.48
CA LYS A 162 7.30 13.45 0.91
C LYS A 162 7.57 14.49 -0.19
N LEU A 163 7.60 14.07 -1.45
CA LEU A 163 7.78 14.96 -2.60
C LEU A 163 6.56 15.86 -2.81
N GLU A 164 5.34 15.31 -2.75
CA GLU A 164 4.09 16.08 -2.82
C GLU A 164 4.02 17.16 -1.75
N HIS A 165 4.38 16.83 -0.51
CA HIS A 165 4.41 17.82 0.57
C HIS A 165 5.42 18.96 0.30
N LYS A 166 6.60 18.64 -0.26
CA LYS A 166 7.59 19.65 -0.66
C LYS A 166 7.06 20.56 -1.78
N MET A 167 6.41 19.99 -2.80
CA MET A 167 5.81 20.78 -3.88
C MET A 167 4.70 21.70 -3.35
N LEU A 168 3.85 21.21 -2.44
CA LEU A 168 2.81 22.01 -1.81
C LEU A 168 3.38 23.16 -0.97
N GLN A 169 4.47 22.91 -0.23
CA GLN A 169 5.18 23.97 0.50
C GLN A 169 5.79 25.01 -0.45
N GLN A 170 6.37 24.58 -1.57
CA GLN A 170 6.91 25.48 -2.57
C GLN A 170 5.81 26.33 -3.21
N GLN A 171 4.65 25.74 -3.52
CA GLN A 171 3.50 26.46 -4.06
C GLN A 171 2.98 27.53 -3.07
N LYS A 172 2.87 27.19 -1.78
CA LYS A 172 2.46 28.14 -0.74
C LYS A 172 3.43 29.30 -0.59
N THR A 173 4.75 29.04 -0.67
CA THR A 173 5.74 30.10 -0.60
C THR A 173 5.73 31.01 -1.83
N SER A 174 5.50 30.46 -3.03
CA SER A 174 5.29 31.26 -4.24
C SER A 174 4.04 32.14 -4.12
N GLN A 175 2.90 31.59 -3.68
CA GLN A 175 1.67 32.38 -3.47
C GLN A 175 1.86 33.49 -2.44
N LEU A 176 2.59 33.23 -1.35
CA LEU A 176 2.89 34.24 -0.35
C LEU A 176 3.74 35.38 -0.95
N LYS A 177 4.73 35.07 -1.79
CA LYS A 177 5.55 36.09 -2.47
C LYS A 177 4.72 36.97 -3.39
N GLU A 178 3.85 36.38 -4.19
CA GLU A 178 2.91 37.12 -5.06
C GLU A 178 2.00 38.04 -4.25
N ASN A 179 1.42 37.53 -3.15
CA ASN A 179 0.57 38.34 -2.28
C ASN A 179 1.32 39.52 -1.65
N ILE A 180 2.58 39.31 -1.24
CA ILE A 180 3.43 40.40 -0.70
C ILE A 180 3.75 41.42 -1.78
N LEU A 181 4.08 40.98 -3.01
CA LEU A 181 4.36 41.87 -4.14
C LEU A 181 3.14 42.74 -4.48
N ASN A 182 1.95 42.15 -4.56
CA ASN A 182 0.72 42.89 -4.80
C ASN A 182 0.44 43.91 -3.69
N LEU A 183 0.66 43.54 -2.43
CA LEU A 183 0.44 44.45 -1.30
C LEU A 183 1.45 45.62 -1.27
N ILE A 184 2.68 45.40 -1.75
CA ILE A 184 3.67 46.47 -1.96
C ILE A 184 3.22 47.37 -3.12
N TYR A 185 2.79 46.78 -4.24
CA TYR A 185 2.34 47.51 -5.41
C TYR A 185 1.15 48.43 -5.11
N ASP A 186 0.13 47.93 -4.40
CA ASP A 186 -1.04 48.71 -3.98
C ASP A 186 -0.67 49.89 -3.07
N LYS A 187 0.35 49.72 -2.21
CA LYS A 187 0.83 50.80 -1.33
C LYS A 187 1.64 51.86 -2.07
N ILE A 188 2.40 51.45 -3.10
CA ILE A 188 3.19 52.38 -3.92
C ILE A 188 2.28 53.15 -4.88
N SER A 189 1.32 52.48 -5.52
CA SER A 189 0.39 53.10 -6.47
C SER A 189 -0.48 54.19 -5.82
N ALA A 190 -0.81 54.03 -4.54
CA ALA A 190 -1.56 55.03 -3.77
C ALA A 190 -0.77 56.35 -3.50
N LYS A 191 0.54 56.40 -3.76
CA LYS A 191 1.39 57.58 -3.49
C LYS A 191 2.36 57.86 -4.65
N PRO A 192 1.95 58.66 -5.67
CA PRO A 192 2.74 58.88 -6.88
C PRO A 192 4.13 59.49 -6.59
N ILE A 193 4.26 60.27 -5.52
CA ILE A 193 5.54 60.86 -5.08
C ILE A 193 6.58 59.78 -4.70
N ILE A 194 6.13 58.68 -4.07
CA ILE A 194 7.02 57.57 -3.68
C ILE A 194 7.43 56.77 -4.91
N ALA A 195 6.52 56.56 -5.85
CA ALA A 195 6.84 55.91 -7.12
C ALA A 195 7.91 56.70 -7.91
N PHE A 196 7.80 58.03 -7.94
CA PHE A 196 8.78 58.90 -8.60
C PHE A 196 10.16 58.83 -7.93
N LEU A 197 10.22 58.84 -6.59
CA LEU A 197 11.47 58.66 -5.84
C LEU A 197 12.13 57.30 -6.10
N LEU A 198 11.36 56.22 -6.18
CA LEU A 198 11.89 54.89 -6.47
C LEU A 198 12.50 54.78 -7.88
N VAL A 199 11.91 55.44 -8.87
CA VAL A 199 12.47 55.52 -10.24
C VAL A 199 13.81 56.28 -10.22
N ILE A 200 13.91 57.39 -9.50
CA ILE A 200 15.15 58.16 -9.36
C ILE A 200 16.25 57.32 -8.69
N ILE A 201 15.90 56.60 -7.61
CA ILE A 201 16.85 55.69 -6.93
C ILE A 201 17.31 54.58 -7.86
N PHE A 202 16.40 54.00 -8.66
CA PHE A 202 16.75 52.95 -9.62
C PHE A 202 17.69 53.46 -10.72
N ILE A 203 17.48 54.67 -11.25
CA ILE A 203 18.38 55.31 -12.22
C ILE A 203 19.75 55.56 -11.61
N LEU A 204 19.82 56.09 -10.38
CA LEU A 204 21.07 56.30 -9.65
C LEU A 204 21.81 54.98 -9.40
N PHE A 205 21.08 53.92 -9.01
CA PHE A 205 21.67 52.60 -8.76
C PHE A 205 22.17 51.93 -10.04
N ALA A 206 21.45 52.06 -11.16
CA ALA A 206 21.90 51.59 -12.46
C ALA A 206 23.16 52.35 -12.94
N ALA A 207 23.24 53.66 -12.67
CA ALA A 207 24.43 54.45 -12.94
C ALA A 207 25.64 54.04 -12.06
N LEU A 208 25.39 53.58 -10.83
CA LEU A 208 26.41 53.02 -9.93
C LEU A 208 26.90 51.62 -10.34
N LEU A 209 26.01 50.78 -10.89
CA LEU A 209 26.33 49.42 -11.30
C LEU A 209 26.94 49.30 -12.70
N ASN A 210 26.82 50.34 -13.53
CA ASN A 210 27.55 50.43 -14.79
C ASN A 210 28.84 51.23 -14.56
N PRO A 211 29.96 50.60 -14.14
CA PRO A 211 31.24 51.30 -14.10
C PRO A 211 31.50 51.81 -15.51
N ARG A 212 31.56 53.14 -15.63
CA ARG A 212 31.87 53.84 -16.88
C ARG A 212 33.17 53.22 -17.39
N GLU A 213 33.10 52.45 -18.47
CA GLU A 213 34.31 51.98 -19.16
C GLU A 213 35.04 53.22 -19.67
N THR A 214 35.95 53.74 -18.86
CA THR A 214 36.87 54.79 -19.24
C THR A 214 37.69 54.25 -20.41
N PRO A 215 37.74 54.93 -21.57
CA PRO A 215 38.57 54.49 -22.68
C PRO A 215 40.01 54.40 -22.19
N SER A 216 40.50 53.16 -22.13
CA SER A 216 41.85 52.81 -21.74
C SER A 216 42.83 53.43 -22.74
N SER A 217 43.56 54.45 -22.31
CA SER A 217 44.75 54.94 -22.99
C SER A 217 45.88 53.94 -22.77
N SER A 218 46.34 53.36 -23.87
CA SER A 218 47.52 52.52 -24.01
C SER A 218 48.77 53.13 -23.36
N VAL A 219 49.35 52.42 -22.39
CA VAL A 219 50.80 52.51 -22.11
C VAL A 219 51.33 51.10 -21.92
N SER A 220 52.12 50.70 -22.91
CA SER A 220 53.09 49.61 -22.88
C SER A 220 54.07 49.84 -21.74
N ASP A 221 54.30 48.85 -20.88
CA ASP A 221 55.67 48.53 -20.52
C ASP A 221 55.88 47.13 -19.93
N LYS A 222 57.12 46.71 -20.10
CA LYS A 222 57.66 45.36 -20.08
C LYS A 222 57.99 44.85 -18.67
N ASN A 223 58.08 43.53 -18.61
CA ASN A 223 59.06 42.73 -17.86
C ASN A 223 58.89 42.45 -16.35
N LEU A 224 58.64 41.15 -16.10
CA LEU A 224 59.45 40.24 -15.27
C LEU A 224 59.12 40.09 -13.76
N PRO A 225 59.51 38.95 -13.15
CA PRO A 225 58.60 38.01 -12.48
C PRO A 225 58.82 38.03 -10.96
N VAL A 226 58.04 37.26 -10.20
CA VAL A 226 58.54 36.42 -9.09
C VAL A 226 57.39 35.59 -8.50
N GLU A 227 57.75 34.35 -8.20
CA GLU A 227 56.98 33.26 -7.64
C GLU A 227 56.31 33.60 -6.29
N SER A 228 55.17 32.96 -6.02
CA SER A 228 55.07 32.14 -4.81
C SER A 228 53.99 31.07 -4.96
N LYS A 229 54.44 29.83 -4.86
CA LYS A 229 53.64 28.61 -4.73
C LYS A 229 52.71 28.72 -3.53
N VAL A 230 51.40 28.60 -3.75
CA VAL A 230 50.49 28.09 -2.72
C VAL A 230 49.80 26.86 -3.27
N VAL A 231 50.30 25.71 -2.81
CA VAL A 231 49.74 24.39 -3.03
C VAL A 231 48.43 24.31 -2.25
N VAL A 232 47.30 24.53 -2.93
CA VAL A 232 45.99 24.07 -2.44
C VAL A 232 45.65 22.80 -3.18
N LYS A 233 45.64 21.69 -2.45
CA LYS A 233 45.20 20.36 -2.89
C LYS A 233 43.84 20.47 -3.59
N ALA A 234 43.86 20.22 -4.90
CA ALA A 234 42.67 19.95 -5.69
C ALA A 234 41.99 18.67 -5.16
N SER A 235 40.93 18.84 -4.38
CA SER A 235 39.97 17.76 -4.18
C SER A 235 39.19 17.60 -5.49
N ASN A 236 39.54 16.53 -6.18
CA ASN A 236 38.95 16.12 -7.45
C ASN A 236 37.55 15.57 -7.18
N VAL A 237 36.58 16.45 -6.95
CA VAL A 237 35.17 16.10 -7.08
C VAL A 237 34.77 16.52 -8.50
N LYS A 238 34.91 15.56 -9.43
CA LYS A 238 34.25 15.58 -10.73
C LYS A 238 32.76 15.85 -10.48
N GLN A 239 32.38 17.10 -10.67
CA GLN A 239 31.01 17.50 -10.83
C GLN A 239 30.54 16.87 -12.14
N LEU A 240 29.98 15.67 -12.03
CA LEU A 240 29.18 15.03 -13.06
C LEU A 240 27.98 15.93 -13.31
N GLN A 241 28.15 16.91 -14.20
CA GLN A 241 27.03 17.52 -14.89
C GLN A 241 26.32 16.37 -15.62
N PRO A 242 25.02 16.12 -15.36
CA PRO A 242 24.25 15.28 -16.26
C PRO A 242 24.21 16.03 -17.59
N ARG A 243 25.09 15.63 -18.50
CA ARG A 243 25.02 15.99 -19.92
C ARG A 243 23.73 15.34 -20.41
N ILE A 244 22.62 16.07 -20.29
CA ILE A 244 21.38 15.75 -20.96
C ILE A 244 21.74 15.85 -22.44
N LYS A 245 22.09 14.70 -23.02
CA LYS A 245 22.14 14.57 -24.46
C LYS A 245 20.72 14.90 -24.91
N THR A 246 20.56 16.07 -25.50
CA THR A 246 19.44 16.39 -26.37
C THR A 246 19.50 15.37 -27.50
N THR A 247 18.92 14.21 -27.26
CA THR A 247 18.59 13.26 -28.32
C THR A 247 17.56 13.98 -29.16
N VAL A 248 18.01 14.44 -30.32
CA VAL A 248 17.17 14.78 -31.46
C VAL A 248 16.05 13.73 -31.52
N PRO A 249 14.76 14.14 -31.59
CA PRO A 249 13.65 13.21 -31.69
C PRO A 249 13.90 12.33 -32.92
N ALA A 250 14.28 11.07 -32.67
CA ALA A 250 14.40 10.07 -33.71
C ALA A 250 13.04 10.01 -34.40
N LYS A 251 13.02 10.32 -35.70
CA LYS A 251 11.87 10.11 -36.57
C LYS A 251 11.27 8.75 -36.23
N PRO A 252 9.96 8.66 -35.94
CA PRO A 252 9.33 7.39 -35.63
C PRO A 252 9.56 6.45 -36.81
N VAL A 253 10.43 5.46 -36.62
CA VAL A 253 10.61 4.35 -37.54
C VAL A 253 9.28 3.64 -37.56
N GLN A 254 8.53 3.86 -38.63
CA GLN A 254 7.29 3.16 -38.91
C GLN A 254 7.64 1.70 -39.16
N VAL A 255 7.68 0.90 -38.09
CA VAL A 255 7.63 -0.54 -38.19
C VAL A 255 6.24 -0.87 -38.70
N ARG A 256 6.12 -0.94 -40.03
CA ARG A 256 4.97 -1.48 -40.73
C ARG A 256 4.88 -2.96 -40.37
N LYS A 257 4.27 -3.26 -39.22
CA LYS A 257 3.71 -4.59 -38.98
C LYS A 257 2.70 -4.83 -40.10
N LYS A 258 3.03 -5.73 -41.03
CA LYS A 258 2.08 -6.34 -41.95
C LYS A 258 1.02 -7.02 -41.07
N VAL A 259 -0.03 -6.27 -40.74
CA VAL A 259 -1.24 -6.82 -40.16
C VAL A 259 -1.86 -7.64 -41.29
N VAL A 260 -1.64 -8.95 -41.23
CA VAL A 260 -2.40 -9.91 -42.02
C VAL A 260 -3.85 -9.71 -41.61
N LYS A 261 -4.63 -9.05 -42.46
CA LYS A 261 -6.09 -8.99 -42.35
C LYS A 261 -6.61 -10.41 -42.51
N GLN A 262 -6.66 -11.15 -41.40
CA GLN A 262 -7.51 -12.33 -41.34
C GLN A 262 -8.94 -11.82 -41.50
N LYS A 263 -9.53 -12.20 -42.63
CA LYS A 263 -10.92 -11.92 -43.00
C LYS A 263 -11.78 -12.73 -42.03
N ILE A 264 -12.01 -12.20 -40.84
CA ILE A 264 -12.94 -12.78 -39.87
C ILE A 264 -14.32 -12.65 -40.50
N LEU A 265 -14.82 -13.75 -41.03
CA LEU A 265 -16.20 -13.85 -41.49
C LEU A 265 -17.10 -13.43 -40.32
N PRO A 266 -18.10 -12.56 -40.53
CA PRO A 266 -19.00 -12.14 -39.47
C PRO A 266 -19.74 -13.38 -38.97
N VAL A 267 -19.29 -13.93 -37.83
CA VAL A 267 -20.03 -14.96 -37.11
C VAL A 267 -21.30 -14.28 -36.64
N LYS A 268 -22.38 -14.56 -37.36
CA LYS A 268 -23.75 -14.17 -37.02
C LYS A 268 -24.07 -14.89 -35.71
N LEU A 269 -23.67 -14.28 -34.60
CA LEU A 269 -24.03 -14.68 -33.24
C LEU A 269 -25.53 -14.47 -33.14
N GLU A 270 -26.28 -15.50 -33.53
CA GLU A 270 -27.69 -15.60 -33.22
C GLU A 270 -27.81 -15.43 -31.72
N LYS A 271 -28.36 -14.29 -31.34
CA LYS A 271 -28.59 -13.85 -29.97
C LYS A 271 -29.68 -14.77 -29.42
N LYS A 272 -29.30 -16.00 -29.05
CA LYS A 272 -30.16 -16.92 -28.30
C LYS A 272 -30.58 -16.15 -27.05
N GLU A 273 -31.85 -15.76 -27.03
CA GLU A 273 -32.48 -15.15 -25.88
C GLU A 273 -32.36 -16.16 -24.73
N VAL A 274 -31.34 -15.97 -23.90
CA VAL A 274 -31.19 -16.70 -22.65
C VAL A 274 -32.39 -16.30 -21.81
N LYS A 275 -33.43 -17.13 -21.83
CA LYS A 275 -34.57 -17.02 -20.93
C LYS A 275 -34.00 -16.81 -19.53
N LYS A 276 -34.22 -15.63 -18.94
CA LYS A 276 -33.82 -15.31 -17.58
C LYS A 276 -34.43 -16.39 -16.69
N VAL A 277 -33.64 -17.38 -16.33
CA VAL A 277 -34.02 -18.37 -15.32
C VAL A 277 -34.21 -17.55 -14.05
N GLN A 278 -35.46 -17.38 -13.65
CA GLN A 278 -35.81 -16.73 -12.40
C GLN A 278 -35.24 -17.62 -11.30
N MET A 279 -34.05 -17.28 -10.81
CA MET A 279 -33.51 -17.96 -9.65
C MET A 279 -34.45 -17.65 -8.48
N PRO A 280 -34.81 -18.65 -7.66
CA PRO A 280 -35.63 -18.44 -6.49
C PRO A 280 -35.03 -17.31 -5.64
N GLU A 281 -35.89 -16.45 -5.10
CA GLU A 281 -35.50 -15.32 -4.25
C GLU A 281 -34.77 -15.82 -2.99
N LEU A 282 -33.46 -16.02 -3.13
CA LEU A 282 -32.62 -16.44 -2.02
C LEU A 282 -32.48 -15.26 -1.07
N ASN A 283 -32.89 -15.47 0.18
CA ASN A 283 -32.73 -14.52 1.27
C ASN A 283 -31.25 -14.32 1.59
N LEU A 284 -30.61 -13.40 0.88
CA LEU A 284 -29.21 -13.06 1.05
C LEU A 284 -29.05 -11.92 2.05
N TYR A 285 -27.94 -11.94 2.78
CA TYR A 285 -27.53 -10.95 3.76
C TYR A 285 -26.21 -10.33 3.34
N THR A 286 -26.02 -9.05 3.67
CA THR A 286 -24.82 -8.27 3.39
C THR A 286 -24.45 -7.48 4.63
N ILE A 287 -23.17 -7.14 4.80
CA ILE A 287 -22.72 -6.32 5.93
C ILE A 287 -22.45 -4.91 5.39
N GLN A 288 -23.28 -3.92 5.74
CA GLN A 288 -23.01 -2.53 5.39
C GLN A 288 -21.94 -1.98 6.32
N VAL A 289 -20.90 -1.39 5.74
CA VAL A 289 -19.71 -0.89 6.45
C VAL A 289 -19.54 0.62 6.34
N GLY A 290 -20.22 1.26 5.40
CA GLY A 290 -20.15 2.70 5.22
C GLY A 290 -20.99 3.18 4.05
N GLU A 291 -21.18 4.49 4.01
CA GLU A 291 -21.89 5.21 2.96
C GLU A 291 -21.20 6.56 2.77
N TYR A 292 -20.85 6.88 1.52
CA TYR A 292 -20.03 8.05 1.21
C TYR A 292 -20.71 8.88 0.12
N ALA A 293 -20.72 10.21 0.29
CA ALA A 293 -21.21 11.12 -0.75
C ALA A 293 -20.22 11.27 -1.93
N ALA A 294 -18.92 11.17 -1.65
CA ALA A 294 -17.88 11.29 -2.66
C ALA A 294 -17.41 9.90 -3.14
N GLU A 295 -17.40 9.70 -4.46
CA GLU A 295 -16.96 8.44 -5.09
C GLU A 295 -15.51 8.10 -4.73
N GLU A 296 -14.63 9.10 -4.76
CA GLU A 296 -13.21 8.91 -4.46
C GLU A 296 -12.97 8.38 -3.05
N ALA A 297 -13.71 8.89 -2.06
CA ALA A 297 -13.64 8.42 -0.68
C ALA A 297 -14.15 6.98 -0.58
N ALA A 298 -15.25 6.66 -1.26
CA ALA A 298 -15.79 5.31 -1.32
C ALA A 298 -14.78 4.31 -1.93
N MET A 299 -14.14 4.70 -3.03
CA MET A 299 -13.15 3.88 -3.74
C MET A 299 -11.85 3.69 -2.97
N ARG A 300 -11.41 4.67 -2.18
CA ARG A 300 -10.30 4.49 -1.24
C ARG A 300 -10.64 3.45 -0.18
N PHE A 301 -11.81 3.57 0.45
CA PHE A 301 -12.27 2.62 1.47
C PHE A 301 -12.45 1.20 0.93
N VAL A 302 -12.98 1.07 -0.29
CA VAL A 302 -13.10 -0.23 -0.97
C VAL A 302 -11.74 -0.87 -1.22
N ARG A 303 -10.74 -0.09 -1.65
CA ARG A 303 -9.37 -0.61 -1.84
C ARG A 303 -8.78 -1.09 -0.52
N GLU A 304 -8.94 -0.35 0.56
CA GLU A 304 -8.48 -0.77 1.89
C GLU A 304 -9.11 -2.09 2.32
N LEU A 305 -10.43 -2.24 2.20
CA LEU A 305 -11.13 -3.48 2.53
C LEU A 305 -10.74 -4.65 1.62
N LYS A 306 -10.56 -4.41 0.32
CA LYS A 306 -10.08 -5.44 -0.62
C LYS A 306 -8.65 -5.89 -0.29
N ASN A 307 -7.76 -4.95 0.04
CA ASN A 307 -6.38 -5.26 0.45
C ASN A 307 -6.33 -6.11 1.73
N GLN A 308 -7.36 -6.00 2.59
CA GLN A 308 -7.50 -6.86 3.77
C GLN A 308 -8.16 -8.23 3.49
N GLY A 309 -8.47 -8.52 2.23
CA GLY A 309 -9.03 -9.79 1.75
C GLY A 309 -10.56 -9.87 1.80
N PHE A 310 -11.26 -8.75 1.96
CA PHE A 310 -12.73 -8.75 1.98
C PHE A 310 -13.31 -8.64 0.56
N LYS A 311 -14.40 -9.37 0.31
CA LYS A 311 -15.21 -9.22 -0.91
C LYS A 311 -16.15 -8.04 -0.75
N VAL A 312 -15.84 -6.93 -1.40
CA VAL A 312 -16.58 -5.66 -1.28
C VAL A 312 -17.48 -5.43 -2.48
N ILE A 313 -18.69 -4.94 -2.22
CA ILE A 313 -19.72 -4.56 -3.19
C ILE A 313 -20.02 -3.08 -2.97
N ILE A 314 -20.05 -2.30 -4.05
CA ILE A 314 -20.46 -0.90 -4.05
C ILE A 314 -21.79 -0.82 -4.78
N ASN A 315 -22.78 -0.15 -4.16
CA ASN A 315 -24.03 0.20 -4.81
C ASN A 315 -24.20 1.71 -4.76
N THR A 316 -24.56 2.31 -5.88
CA THR A 316 -24.97 3.72 -5.93
C THR A 316 -26.44 3.80 -5.56
N ILE A 317 -26.78 4.66 -4.61
CA ILE A 317 -28.15 4.95 -4.21
C ILE A 317 -28.39 6.46 -4.31
N ASP A 318 -29.60 6.87 -4.67
CA ASP A 318 -29.98 8.28 -4.66
C ASP A 318 -30.66 8.62 -3.33
N VAL A 319 -30.11 9.59 -2.62
CA VAL A 319 -30.67 10.12 -1.37
C VAL A 319 -30.95 11.60 -1.58
N ARG A 320 -32.23 11.93 -1.84
CA ARG A 320 -32.72 13.31 -2.05
C ARG A 320 -32.08 14.00 -3.27
N GLY A 321 -31.97 13.31 -4.40
CA GLY A 321 -31.39 13.84 -5.63
C GLY A 321 -29.87 13.94 -5.59
N ARG A 322 -29.21 13.25 -4.66
CA ARG A 322 -27.75 13.19 -4.54
C ARG A 322 -27.31 11.73 -4.51
N PRO A 323 -26.33 11.34 -5.35
CA PRO A 323 -25.81 9.99 -5.35
C PRO A 323 -24.96 9.76 -4.10
N TYR A 324 -25.19 8.63 -3.42
CA TYR A 324 -24.38 8.10 -2.34
C TYR A 324 -23.85 6.72 -2.74
N PHE A 325 -22.62 6.44 -2.34
CA PHE A 325 -21.92 5.20 -2.61
C PHE A 325 -21.96 4.33 -1.36
N LYS A 326 -22.88 3.38 -1.36
CA LYS A 326 -23.07 2.43 -0.29
C LYS A 326 -22.10 1.26 -0.42
N ILE A 327 -21.33 1.00 0.63
CA ILE A 327 -20.30 -0.05 0.64
C ILE A 327 -20.76 -1.19 1.53
N SER A 328 -20.75 -2.39 0.97
CA SER A 328 -21.16 -3.62 1.67
C SER A 328 -20.13 -4.72 1.48
N VAL A 329 -20.01 -5.61 2.46
CA VAL A 329 -19.09 -6.74 2.45
C VAL A 329 -19.86 -8.04 2.36
N GLY A 330 -19.51 -8.85 1.36
CA GLY A 330 -20.00 -10.20 1.13
C GLY A 330 -21.47 -10.32 0.76
N LEU A 331 -21.85 -11.56 0.41
CA LEU A 331 -23.22 -12.03 0.24
C LEU A 331 -23.33 -13.35 1.00
N PHE A 332 -24.22 -13.42 1.98
CA PHE A 332 -24.33 -14.53 2.92
C PHE A 332 -25.72 -15.13 2.88
N LYS A 333 -25.82 -16.47 2.96
CA LYS A 333 -27.12 -17.17 2.99
C LYS A 333 -27.85 -17.10 4.34
N SER A 334 -27.13 -16.76 5.42
CA SER A 334 -27.65 -16.70 6.79
C SER A 334 -27.07 -15.51 7.54
N VAL A 335 -27.85 -14.99 8.50
CA VAL A 335 -27.42 -13.95 9.45
C VAL A 335 -26.20 -14.39 10.24
N ASP A 336 -26.10 -15.66 10.63
CA ASP A 336 -24.98 -16.17 11.44
C ASP A 336 -23.66 -16.15 10.65
N ALA A 337 -23.72 -16.48 9.36
CA ALA A 337 -22.57 -16.38 8.47
C ALA A 337 -22.11 -14.93 8.32
N ALA A 338 -23.06 -13.99 8.14
CA ALA A 338 -22.76 -12.57 8.12
C ALA A 338 -22.16 -12.09 9.45
N LYS A 339 -22.70 -12.51 10.60
CA LYS A 339 -22.21 -12.14 11.94
C LYS A 339 -20.80 -12.64 12.23
N LYS A 340 -20.44 -13.85 11.75
CA LYS A 340 -19.06 -14.37 11.82
C LYS A 340 -18.09 -13.48 11.03
N VAL A 341 -18.47 -13.04 9.83
CA VAL A 341 -17.64 -12.16 9.02
C VAL A 341 -17.60 -10.73 9.57
N GLN A 342 -18.70 -10.24 10.13
CA GLN A 342 -18.77 -8.94 10.81
C GLN A 342 -17.76 -8.87 11.95
N LYS A 343 -17.71 -9.88 12.83
CA LYS A 343 -16.69 -9.97 13.89
C LYS A 343 -15.27 -10.00 13.34
N LYS A 344 -15.02 -10.71 12.24
CA LYS A 344 -13.71 -10.70 11.57
C LYS A 344 -13.36 -9.32 11.01
N LEU A 345 -14.35 -8.61 10.48
CA LEU A 345 -14.23 -7.25 9.97
C LEU A 345 -13.87 -6.30 11.11
N GLU A 346 -14.62 -6.30 12.21
CA GLU A 346 -14.34 -5.52 13.42
C GLU A 346 -12.92 -5.73 13.94
N LEU A 347 -12.48 -6.99 14.05
CA LEU A 347 -11.15 -7.34 14.56
C LEU A 347 -10.00 -6.89 13.64
N LYS A 348 -10.18 -6.97 12.32
CA LYS A 348 -9.12 -6.63 11.34
C LYS A 348 -9.06 -5.14 11.02
N THR A 349 -10.21 -4.50 10.90
CA THR A 349 -10.35 -3.11 10.41
C THR A 349 -10.51 -2.08 11.52
N GLY A 350 -11.02 -2.48 12.69
CA GLY A 350 -11.48 -1.55 13.73
C GLY A 350 -12.81 -0.86 13.41
N ILE A 351 -13.56 -1.31 12.40
CA ILE A 351 -14.88 -0.78 12.03
C ILE A 351 -15.94 -1.46 12.90
N TYR A 352 -16.43 -0.76 13.93
CA TYR A 352 -17.41 -1.28 14.91
C TYR A 352 -18.87 -0.90 14.58
N ASP A 353 -19.08 0.03 13.67
CA ASP A 353 -20.38 0.58 13.25
C ASP A 353 -20.99 -0.17 12.04
N SER A 354 -20.42 -1.32 11.69
CA SER A 354 -20.98 -2.17 10.64
C SER A 354 -22.30 -2.82 11.09
N PHE A 355 -23.24 -3.01 10.17
CA PHE A 355 -24.51 -3.68 10.47
C PHE A 355 -24.97 -4.59 9.32
N ILE A 356 -25.70 -5.66 9.68
CA ILE A 356 -26.16 -6.68 8.73
C ILE A 356 -27.50 -6.23 8.12
N LYS A 357 -27.60 -6.26 6.79
CA LYS A 357 -28.81 -5.93 6.02
C LYS A 357 -29.20 -7.09 5.11
N ARG A 358 -30.49 -7.44 5.08
CA ARG A 358 -31.08 -8.35 4.09
C ARG A 358 -31.06 -7.68 2.72
N LYS A 359 -30.50 -8.34 1.71
CA LYS A 359 -30.54 -7.92 0.32
C LYS A 359 -31.98 -8.15 -0.17
N LYS A 360 -32.66 -7.04 -0.48
CA LYS A 360 -33.95 -7.06 -1.16
C LYS A 360 -33.73 -7.25 -2.65
#